data_AF-A0A258K3I3-F1
#
_entry.id   AF-A0A258K3I3-F1
#
_cell.length_a   1.000
_cell.length_b   1.000
_cell.length_c   1.000
_cell.angle_alpha   90.00
_cell.angle_beta   90.00
_cell.angle_gamma   90.00
#
_symmetry.space_group_name_H-M   'P 1'
#
loop_
_entity.id
_entity.type
_entity.pdbx_description
1 polymer ?
#
loop_
_entity_poly.entity_id
_entity_poly.type
_entity_poly.pdbx_seq_one_letter_code
_entity_poly.pdbx_strand_id
1 'polypeptide(L)'
;MECGPVKQREMYHLIAELLNTIDIAVCIFDDQDRTVVWNSTFFTFFPEHDGNLFAGEHYRDNLRRFYRSRLVGEECQNIERYIDEGVERHRRQARPFVFSHRGRLLRVASLPLPNGDRIRIWQNLKPAPHASAEPSDWTDFPIDLLEYLADGAMILDRD
;
A
#
# COMPACT_ATOMS: atom_id res chain seq x y z
N MET A 1 -26.04 -14.36 9.92
CA MET A 1 -26.77 -14.05 8.68
C MET A 1 -25.72 -13.62 7.66
N GLU A 2 -25.13 -14.59 6.96
CA GLU A 2 -24.10 -14.32 5.96
C GLU A 2 -24.72 -13.66 4.74
N CYS A 3 -24.13 -12.57 4.27
CA CYS A 3 -24.53 -11.95 3.01
C CYS A 3 -24.03 -12.86 1.89
N GLY A 4 -24.91 -13.31 0.98
CA GLY A 4 -24.50 -14.17 -0.14
C GLY A 4 -23.43 -13.51 -1.03
N PRO A 5 -22.65 -14.29 -1.80
CA PRO A 5 -21.45 -13.82 -2.51
C PRO A 5 -21.73 -12.68 -3.51
N VAL A 6 -22.93 -12.64 -4.09
CA VAL A 6 -23.35 -11.55 -5.01
C VAL A 6 -23.50 -10.22 -4.28
N LYS A 7 -24.22 -10.21 -3.15
CA LYS A 7 -24.44 -8.98 -2.36
C LYS A 7 -23.14 -8.45 -1.75
N GLN A 8 -22.23 -9.35 -1.38
CA GLN A 8 -20.91 -8.97 -0.90
C GLN A 8 -20.10 -8.25 -1.99
N ARG A 9 -20.12 -8.76 -3.23
CA ARG A 9 -19.42 -8.15 -4.35
C ARG A 9 -20.00 -6.77 -4.71
N GLU A 10 -21.32 -6.62 -4.66
CA GLU A 10 -21.98 -5.31 -4.82
C GLU A 10 -21.53 -4.31 -3.75
N MET A 11 -21.43 -4.74 -2.49
CA MET A 11 -20.91 -3.92 -1.39
C MET A 11 -19.46 -3.50 -1.62
N TYR A 12 -18.60 -4.39 -2.13
CA TYR A 12 -17.22 -4.05 -2.47
C TYR A 12 -17.11 -3.02 -3.58
N HIS A 13 -17.94 -3.14 -4.62
CA HIS A 13 -18.02 -2.13 -5.66
C HIS A 13 -18.49 -0.79 -5.11
N LEU A 14 -19.51 -0.77 -4.24
CA LEU A 14 -19.97 0.46 -3.60
C LEU A 14 -18.87 1.13 -2.77
N ILE A 15 -18.12 0.35 -1.96
CA ILE A 15 -16.98 0.87 -1.19
C ILE A 15 -15.93 1.47 -2.13
N ALA A 16 -15.61 0.77 -3.22
CA ALA A 16 -14.60 1.21 -4.18
C ALA A 16 -14.97 2.53 -4.86
N GLU A 17 -16.21 2.67 -5.30
CA GLU A 17 -16.73 3.90 -5.89
C GLU A 17 -16.76 5.04 -4.86
N LEU A 18 -17.23 4.79 -3.64
CA LEU A 18 -17.25 5.81 -2.59
C LEU A 18 -15.85 6.34 -2.28
N LEU A 19 -14.86 5.46 -2.09
CA LEU A 19 -13.47 5.85 -1.85
C LEU A 19 -12.85 6.58 -3.05
N ASN A 20 -13.27 6.23 -4.27
CA ASN A 20 -12.81 6.90 -5.48
C ASN A 20 -13.18 8.38 -5.48
N THR A 21 -14.37 8.75 -4.96
CA THR A 21 -14.84 10.16 -4.91
C THR A 21 -14.03 11.08 -4.01
N ILE A 22 -13.20 10.51 -3.12
CA ILE A 22 -12.38 11.25 -2.16
C ILE A 22 -10.88 10.95 -2.34
N ASP A 23 -10.49 10.50 -3.53
CA ASP A 23 -9.09 10.23 -3.91
C ASP A 23 -8.38 9.23 -2.97
N ILE A 24 -9.12 8.26 -2.44
CA ILE A 24 -8.55 7.13 -1.71
C ILE A 24 -8.51 5.93 -2.64
N ALA A 25 -7.32 5.39 -2.88
CA ALA A 25 -7.15 4.16 -3.64
C ALA A 25 -7.61 2.96 -2.80
N VAL A 26 -8.27 1.99 -3.43
CA VAL A 26 -8.65 0.72 -2.79
C VAL A 26 -8.36 -0.47 -3.69
N CYS A 27 -8.01 -1.59 -3.06
CA CYS A 27 -7.94 -2.90 -3.68
C CYS A 27 -8.35 -3.95 -2.64
N ILE A 28 -9.30 -4.81 -3.01
CA ILE A 28 -9.93 -5.81 -2.15
C ILE A 28 -9.50 -7.19 -2.62
N PHE A 29 -9.12 -8.04 -1.68
CA PHE A 29 -8.64 -9.39 -1.91
C PHE A 29 -9.57 -10.41 -1.24
N ASP A 30 -9.72 -11.58 -1.85
CA ASP A 30 -10.41 -12.71 -1.22
C ASP A 30 -9.51 -13.40 -0.18
N ASP A 31 -10.04 -14.44 0.45
CA ASP A 31 -9.35 -15.27 1.45
C ASP A 31 -8.10 -16.01 0.90
N GLN A 32 -7.89 -16.01 -0.42
CA GLN A 32 -6.73 -16.58 -1.11
C GLN A 32 -5.77 -15.52 -1.65
N ASP A 33 -5.86 -14.28 -1.15
CA ASP A 33 -5.10 -13.12 -1.61
C ASP A 33 -5.31 -12.80 -3.10
N ARG A 34 -6.47 -13.13 -3.69
CA ARG A 34 -6.78 -12.81 -5.09
C ARG A 34 -7.59 -11.53 -5.18
N THR A 35 -7.24 -10.70 -6.15
CA THR A 35 -7.88 -9.42 -6.39
C THR A 35 -9.35 -9.60 -6.78
N VAL A 36 -10.27 -8.94 -6.07
CA VAL A 36 -11.72 -9.00 -6.32
C VAL A 36 -12.23 -7.70 -6.96
N VAL A 37 -11.89 -6.56 -6.35
CA VAL A 37 -12.33 -5.20 -6.75
C VAL A 37 -11.21 -4.20 -6.49
N TRP A 38 -11.10 -3.18 -7.34
CA TRP A 38 -10.23 -2.02 -7.18
C TRP A 38 -10.95 -0.78 -7.74
N ASN A 39 -10.47 0.43 -7.41
CA ASN A 39 -10.98 1.67 -8.00
C ASN A 39 -9.96 2.35 -8.93
N SER A 40 -10.39 3.41 -9.62
CA SER A 40 -9.52 4.12 -10.58
C SER A 40 -8.33 4.82 -9.91
N THR A 41 -8.52 5.36 -8.69
CA THR A 41 -7.45 5.99 -7.91
C THR A 41 -6.30 5.02 -7.61
N PHE A 42 -6.57 3.72 -7.51
CA PHE A 42 -5.52 2.70 -7.37
C PHE A 42 -4.48 2.79 -8.49
N PHE A 43 -4.90 2.98 -9.74
CA PHE A 43 -3.96 3.11 -10.87
C PHE A 43 -3.24 4.45 -10.89
N THR A 44 -3.85 5.52 -10.37
CA THR A 44 -3.15 6.80 -10.16
C THR A 44 -1.98 6.64 -9.18
N PHE A 45 -2.12 5.76 -8.19
CA PHE A 45 -1.07 5.52 -7.19
C PHE A 45 -0.07 4.47 -7.67
N PHE A 46 -0.52 3.39 -8.30
CA PHE A 46 0.28 2.25 -8.75
C PHE A 46 0.10 2.00 -10.26
N PRO A 47 0.60 2.90 -11.13
CA PRO A 47 0.37 2.79 -12.58
C PRO A 47 1.07 1.59 -13.22
N GLU A 48 2.02 0.93 -12.55
CA GLU A 48 2.57 -0.38 -12.99
C GLU A 48 1.53 -1.51 -13.03
N HIS A 49 0.33 -1.30 -12.47
CA HIS A 49 -0.77 -2.25 -12.51
C HIS A 49 -1.80 -1.92 -13.59
N ASP A 50 -1.77 -0.71 -14.16
CA ASP A 50 -2.71 -0.30 -15.19
C ASP A 50 -2.55 -1.18 -16.43
N GLY A 51 -3.68 -1.63 -16.99
CA GLY A 51 -3.75 -2.61 -18.08
C GLY A 51 -3.27 -4.04 -17.75
N ASN A 52 -2.79 -4.31 -16.54
CA ASN A 52 -2.21 -5.60 -16.15
C ASN A 52 -2.96 -6.30 -15.00
N LEU A 53 -3.63 -5.54 -14.13
CA LEU A 53 -4.44 -6.07 -13.03
C LEU A 53 -5.77 -6.65 -13.55
N PHE A 54 -6.15 -7.83 -13.06
CA PHE A 54 -7.44 -8.45 -13.38
C PHE A 54 -8.03 -9.18 -12.16
N ALA A 55 -9.35 -9.41 -12.18
CA ALA A 55 -10.03 -10.11 -11.11
C ALA A 55 -9.57 -11.58 -11.04
N GLY A 56 -9.26 -12.06 -9.84
CA GLY A 56 -8.69 -13.38 -9.59
C GLY A 56 -7.16 -13.42 -9.57
N GLU A 57 -6.49 -12.32 -9.91
CA GLU A 57 -5.03 -12.23 -9.87
C GLU A 57 -4.50 -12.30 -8.44
N HIS A 58 -3.50 -13.13 -8.21
CA HIS A 58 -2.90 -13.31 -6.89
C HIS A 58 -2.04 -12.10 -6.51
N TYR A 59 -2.14 -11.65 -5.25
CA TYR A 59 -1.42 -10.48 -4.72
C TYR A 59 0.10 -10.56 -4.91
N ARG A 60 0.66 -11.77 -4.97
CA ARG A 60 2.06 -12.02 -5.30
C ARG A 60 2.46 -11.39 -6.64
N ASP A 61 1.60 -11.47 -7.66
CA ASP A 61 1.89 -10.94 -8.99
C ASP A 61 1.81 -9.41 -9.00
N ASN A 62 0.91 -8.82 -8.20
CA ASN A 62 0.92 -7.38 -7.91
C ASN A 62 2.26 -6.96 -7.31
N LEU A 63 2.73 -7.63 -6.26
CA LEU A 63 4.02 -7.34 -5.63
C LEU A 63 5.19 -7.49 -6.60
N ARG A 64 5.16 -8.52 -7.46
CA ARG A 64 6.20 -8.73 -8.46
C ARG A 64 6.28 -7.54 -9.43
N ARG A 65 5.16 -7.04 -9.95
CA ARG A 65 5.15 -5.83 -10.80
C ARG A 65 5.64 -4.60 -10.04
N PHE A 66 5.16 -4.42 -8.81
CA PHE A 66 5.53 -3.32 -7.95
C PHE A 66 7.05 -3.27 -7.70
N TYR A 67 7.66 -4.38 -7.27
CA TYR A 67 9.09 -4.45 -7.01
C TYR A 67 9.94 -4.36 -8.28
N ARG A 68 9.52 -4.98 -9.39
CA ARG A 68 10.23 -4.83 -10.68
C ARG A 68 10.30 -3.39 -11.16
N SER A 69 9.31 -2.56 -10.83
CA SER A 69 9.31 -1.14 -11.20
C SER A 69 10.20 -0.25 -10.31
N ARG A 70 10.69 -0.78 -9.18
CA ARG A 70 11.38 -0.01 -8.13
C ARG A 70 12.82 -0.45 -7.90
N LEU A 71 13.06 -1.76 -7.89
CA LEU A 71 14.36 -2.31 -7.58
C LEU A 71 15.33 -2.07 -8.74
N VAL A 72 16.57 -1.75 -8.39
CA VAL A 72 17.67 -1.54 -9.34
C VAL A 72 18.90 -2.30 -8.87
N GLY A 73 19.78 -2.67 -9.80
CA GLY A 73 21.05 -3.31 -9.46
C GLY A 73 20.90 -4.65 -8.72
N GLU A 74 21.68 -4.84 -7.66
CA GLU A 74 21.75 -6.11 -6.91
C GLU A 74 20.46 -6.45 -6.16
N GLU A 75 19.63 -5.46 -5.81
CA GLU A 75 18.37 -5.70 -5.12
C GLU A 75 17.39 -6.55 -5.95
N CYS A 76 17.48 -6.48 -7.28
CA CYS A 76 16.69 -7.32 -8.20
C CYS A 76 16.92 -8.82 -7.96
N GLN A 77 18.09 -9.23 -7.48
CA GLN A 77 18.40 -10.63 -7.18
C GLN A 77 17.60 -11.14 -5.96
N ASN A 78 17.20 -10.22 -5.08
CA ASN A 78 16.44 -10.51 -3.86
C ASN A 78 14.93 -10.37 -4.04
N ILE A 79 14.44 -10.17 -5.27
CA ILE A 79 13.03 -9.85 -5.52
C ILE A 79 12.06 -10.90 -4.97
N GLU A 80 12.35 -12.19 -5.09
CA GLU A 80 11.45 -13.24 -4.58
C GLU A 80 11.34 -13.21 -3.05
N ARG A 81 12.46 -12.92 -2.35
CA ARG A 81 12.45 -12.73 -0.89
C ARG A 81 11.57 -11.54 -0.50
N TYR A 82 11.71 -10.39 -1.17
CA TYR A 82 10.86 -9.22 -0.90
C TYR A 82 9.38 -9.47 -1.20
N ILE A 83 9.08 -10.27 -2.21
CA ILE A 83 7.72 -10.70 -2.52
C ILE A 83 7.17 -11.58 -1.38
N ASP A 84 7.93 -12.56 -0.90
CA ASP A 84 7.53 -13.44 0.22
C ASP A 84 7.24 -12.62 1.48
N GLU A 85 8.18 -11.76 1.88
CA GLU A 85 8.02 -10.84 3.00
C GLU A 85 6.80 -9.92 2.81
N GLY A 86 6.57 -9.43 1.59
CA GLY A 86 5.43 -8.61 1.23
C GLY A 86 4.08 -9.33 1.36
N VAL A 87 4.01 -10.62 0.99
CA VAL A 87 2.81 -11.46 1.16
C VAL A 87 2.55 -11.72 2.63
N GLU A 88 3.57 -12.06 3.40
CA GLU A 88 3.43 -12.25 4.84
C GLU A 88 2.97 -10.97 5.54
N ARG A 89 3.56 -9.83 5.18
CA ARG A 89 3.15 -8.52 5.68
C ARG A 89 1.70 -8.21 5.29
N HIS A 90 1.29 -8.52 4.07
CA HIS A 90 -0.10 -8.33 3.63
C HIS A 90 -1.10 -9.08 4.52
N ARG A 91 -0.80 -10.35 4.85
CA ARG A 91 -1.64 -11.18 5.72
C ARG A 91 -1.61 -10.73 7.19
N ARG A 92 -0.45 -10.28 7.68
CA ARG A 92 -0.24 -9.88 9.08
C ARG A 92 -0.52 -8.41 9.38
N GLN A 93 -0.62 -7.55 8.37
CA GLN A 93 -0.76 -6.10 8.56
C GLN A 93 -2.04 -5.81 9.37
N ALA A 94 -1.84 -5.36 10.60
CA ALA A 94 -2.91 -4.91 11.50
C ALA A 94 -2.89 -3.39 11.73
N ARG A 95 -1.75 -2.73 11.50
CA ARG A 95 -1.57 -1.29 11.71
C ARG A 95 -1.30 -0.56 10.38
N PRO A 96 -1.78 0.69 10.24
CA PRO A 96 -1.40 1.52 9.11
C PRO A 96 0.09 1.89 9.17
N PHE A 97 0.73 2.02 8.00
CA PHE A 97 2.09 2.55 7.87
C PHE A 97 2.20 3.46 6.65
N VAL A 98 3.31 4.17 6.52
CA VAL A 98 3.53 5.18 5.47
C VAL A 98 4.79 4.82 4.68
N PHE A 99 4.71 4.89 3.35
CA PHE A 99 5.87 4.68 2.49
C PHE A 99 5.86 5.63 1.29
N SER A 100 7.03 5.86 0.69
CA SER A 100 7.16 6.64 -0.53
C SER A 100 6.94 5.80 -1.79
N HIS A 101 6.24 6.35 -2.77
CA HIS A 101 6.08 5.77 -4.09
C HIS A 101 5.95 6.83 -5.17
N ARG A 102 6.86 6.84 -6.15
CA ARG A 102 6.79 7.74 -7.32
C ARG A 102 6.55 9.21 -6.90
N GLY A 103 7.24 9.67 -5.85
CA GLY A 103 7.11 11.03 -5.32
C GLY A 103 5.85 11.30 -4.48
N ARG A 104 5.04 10.28 -4.18
CA ARG A 104 3.87 10.38 -3.28
C ARG A 104 4.20 9.75 -1.93
N LEU A 105 3.70 10.36 -0.85
CA LEU A 105 3.75 9.79 0.48
C LEU A 105 2.42 9.07 0.76
N LEU A 106 2.42 7.74 0.70
CA LEU A 106 1.20 6.95 0.80
C LEU A 106 1.05 6.34 2.19
N ARG A 107 -0.06 6.65 2.87
CA ARG A 107 -0.50 5.92 4.07
C ARG A 107 -1.34 4.74 3.63
N VAL A 108 -0.93 3.53 3.99
CA VAL A 108 -1.67 2.29 3.71
C VAL A 108 -2.34 1.76 4.98
N ALA A 109 -3.60 1.36 4.86
CA ALA A 109 -4.33 0.63 5.89
C ALA A 109 -4.91 -0.67 5.32
N SER A 110 -5.08 -1.66 6.18
CA SER A 110 -5.56 -2.99 5.84
C SER A 110 -6.61 -3.41 6.86
N LEU A 111 -7.77 -3.86 6.37
CA LEU A 111 -8.86 -4.37 7.18
C LEU A 111 -9.16 -5.82 6.77
N PRO A 112 -8.81 -6.82 7.60
CA PRO A 112 -9.32 -8.18 7.41
C PRO A 112 -10.82 -8.23 7.75
N LEU A 113 -11.57 -9.00 6.97
CA LEU A 113 -13.00 -9.22 7.16
C LEU A 113 -13.27 -10.62 7.74
N PRO A 114 -14.41 -10.85 8.42
CA PRO A 114 -14.70 -12.14 9.06
C PRO A 114 -14.73 -13.35 8.12
N ASN A 115 -14.97 -13.13 6.83
CA ASN A 115 -15.00 -14.15 5.78
C ASN A 115 -13.62 -14.46 5.17
N GLY A 116 -12.54 -13.83 5.67
CA GLY A 116 -11.18 -14.02 5.19
C GLY A 116 -10.72 -12.97 4.17
N ASP A 117 -11.65 -12.28 3.53
CA ASP A 117 -11.35 -11.19 2.58
C ASP A 117 -10.61 -10.03 3.27
N ARG A 118 -9.97 -9.20 2.46
CA ARG A 118 -9.17 -8.08 2.95
C ARG A 118 -9.35 -6.84 2.11
N ILE A 119 -9.72 -5.74 2.76
CA ILE A 119 -9.79 -4.41 2.14
C ILE A 119 -8.47 -3.71 2.42
N ARG A 120 -7.80 -3.22 1.36
CA ARG A 120 -6.64 -2.34 1.51
C ARG A 120 -6.92 -1.00 0.89
N ILE A 121 -6.58 0.05 1.62
CA ILE A 121 -6.74 1.43 1.16
C ILE A 121 -5.40 2.15 1.22
N TRP A 122 -5.22 3.10 0.32
CA TRP A 122 -4.08 4.00 0.30
C TRP A 122 -4.58 5.43 0.20
N GLN A 123 -4.00 6.30 1.02
CA GLN A 123 -4.26 7.73 1.02
C GLN A 123 -2.95 8.46 0.71
N ASN A 124 -2.98 9.37 -0.26
CA ASN A 124 -1.87 10.29 -0.47
C ASN A 124 -1.89 11.36 0.62
N LEU A 125 -0.84 11.39 1.44
CA LEU A 125 -0.66 12.43 2.43
C LEU A 125 -0.19 13.70 1.71
N LYS A 126 -0.85 14.83 1.97
CA LYS A 126 -0.31 16.11 1.53
C LYS A 126 1.03 16.30 2.24
N PRO A 127 2.09 16.73 1.54
CA PRO A 127 3.29 17.19 2.22
C PRO A 127 2.85 18.27 3.21
N ALA A 128 3.23 18.11 4.48
CA ALA A 128 2.97 19.14 5.46
C ALA A 128 3.59 20.45 4.96
N PRO A 129 2.87 21.58 4.98
CA PRO A 129 3.51 22.87 4.73
C PRO A 129 4.64 23.03 5.75
N HIS A 130 5.86 23.12 5.24
CA HIS A 130 7.15 23.08 5.93
C HIS A 130 7.13 23.65 7.35
N ALA A 131 7.40 22.79 8.34
CA ALA A 131 8.25 23.22 9.45
C ALA A 131 9.69 23.03 8.97
N SER A 132 10.40 24.13 8.82
CA SER A 132 11.79 24.22 8.39
C SER A 132 12.72 23.32 9.23
N ALA A 133 13.42 22.39 8.57
CA ALA A 133 14.69 21.83 9.01
C ALA A 133 15.56 21.56 7.77
N GLU A 134 16.81 22.01 7.84
CA GLU A 134 17.82 22.04 6.76
C GLU A 134 18.27 20.65 6.26
N PRO A 135 18.93 20.56 5.08
CA PRO A 135 19.08 19.33 4.33
C PRO A 135 20.22 18.48 4.89
N SER A 136 19.90 17.38 5.57
CA SER A 136 20.86 16.27 5.68
C SER A 136 20.88 15.50 4.36
N ASP A 137 22.04 15.13 3.85
CA ASP A 137 22.17 14.25 2.69
C ASP A 137 21.34 12.97 2.87
N TRP A 138 20.25 12.84 2.09
CA TRP A 138 19.32 11.69 2.12
C TRP A 138 19.57 10.68 0.98
N THR A 139 20.77 10.67 0.41
CA THR A 139 21.04 9.90 -0.84
C THR A 139 21.24 8.39 -0.64
N ASP A 140 21.20 7.86 0.58
CA ASP A 140 21.39 6.43 0.80
C ASP A 140 20.62 5.96 2.03
N PHE A 141 19.35 5.59 1.86
CA PHE A 141 18.60 4.89 2.90
C PHE A 141 18.22 3.48 2.44
N PRO A 142 18.73 2.42 3.09
CA PRO A 142 18.16 1.11 2.93
C PRO A 142 16.71 1.14 3.42
N ILE A 143 15.84 0.45 2.69
CA ILE A 143 14.36 0.53 2.70
C ILE A 143 13.71 0.30 4.09
N ASP A 144 14.45 -0.09 5.12
CA ASP A 144 13.91 -0.56 6.41
C ASP A 144 14.11 0.36 7.64
N LEU A 145 14.84 1.49 7.59
CA LEU A 145 15.23 2.15 8.85
C LEU A 145 14.29 3.25 9.39
N LEU A 146 13.40 3.83 8.57
CA LEU A 146 12.50 4.91 9.04
C LEU A 146 11.14 4.40 9.57
N GLU A 147 10.80 3.14 9.35
CA GLU A 147 9.55 2.54 9.87
C GLU A 147 9.60 2.20 11.37
N TYR A 148 10.75 2.41 12.03
CA TYR A 148 10.97 2.24 13.47
C TYR A 148 10.95 3.54 14.30
N LEU A 149 10.79 4.72 13.69
CA LEU A 149 10.58 5.95 14.47
C LEU A 149 9.11 6.11 14.84
N ALA A 150 8.69 5.29 15.80
CA ALA A 150 7.65 5.67 16.73
C ALA A 150 8.23 6.70 17.71
N ASP A 151 7.46 7.76 17.95
CA ASP A 151 7.67 8.86 18.90
C ASP A 151 8.48 10.06 18.39
N GLY A 152 7.90 11.25 18.60
CA GLY A 152 8.30 12.50 17.98
C GLY A 152 9.71 12.97 18.35
N ALA A 153 10.38 13.59 17.37
CA ALA A 153 11.62 14.32 17.62
C ALA A 153 11.28 15.77 18.04
N MET A 154 11.76 16.18 19.22
CA MET A 154 11.76 17.58 19.67
C MET A 154 13.20 18.09 19.64
N ILE A 155 13.42 19.23 18.98
CA ILE A 155 14.72 19.91 18.96
C ILE A 155 14.82 20.77 20.21
N LEU A 156 15.86 20.55 21.01
CA LEU A 156 16.26 21.45 22.09
C LEU A 156 17.54 22.15 21.68
N ASP A 157 17.52 23.47 21.76
CA ASP A 157 18.71 24.30 21.59
C ASP A 157 19.63 24.16 22.83
N ARG A 158 20.93 24.35 22.63
CA ARG A 158 21.92 24.21 23.70
C ARG A 158 22.58 25.57 23.96
N ASP A 159 22.10 26.25 25.01
CA ASP A 159 22.93 27.21 25.75
C ASP A 159 23.96 26.45 26.62
#